data_AF-A0A381XB24-F1
#
_entry.id   AF-A0A381XB24-F1
#
_cell.length_a   1.000
_cell.length_b   1.000
_cell.length_c   1.000
_cell.angle_alpha   90.00
_cell.angle_beta   90.00
_cell.angle_gamma   90.00
#
_symmetry.space_group_name_H-M   'P 1'
#
loop_
_entity.id
_entity.type
_entity.pdbx_description
1 polymer ?
#
loop_
_entity_poly.entity_id
_entity_poly.type
_entity_poly.pdbx_seq_one_letter_code
_entity_poly.pdbx_strand_id
1 'polypeptide(L)'
;AAALSTEMAQQGVEFIEQPLPPEAREAQAELFRNSALPLIADENCVGEADVLQCVDHFHGINIKLCKCGGLTPARRMIAAAHDHGLKVMVGCMTESSVGISAAAQLTPLLDYADLDGAVLLAKDAAEGVQLHEGKLTFPDEPGLGIRTLL
;
A
#
# COMPACT_ATOMS: atom_id res chain seq x y z
N ALA A 1 16.56 -10.66 -9.96
CA ALA A 1 15.89 -9.91 -8.89
C ALA A 1 16.81 -9.67 -7.70
N ALA A 2 17.40 -10.70 -7.07
CA ALA A 2 18.27 -10.51 -5.90
C ALA A 2 19.53 -9.63 -6.17
N ALA A 3 20.26 -9.89 -7.26
CA ALA A 3 21.39 -9.03 -7.66
C ALA A 3 20.97 -7.56 -7.86
N LEU A 4 19.88 -7.34 -8.60
CA LEU A 4 19.28 -6.01 -8.81
C LEU A 4 18.90 -5.32 -7.50
N SER A 5 18.39 -6.05 -6.51
CA SER A 5 18.05 -5.46 -5.20
C SER A 5 19.27 -4.85 -4.50
N THR A 6 20.46 -5.42 -4.70
CA THR A 6 21.71 -4.89 -4.11
C THR A 6 22.13 -3.60 -4.82
N GLU A 7 22.05 -3.56 -6.15
CA GLU A 7 22.37 -2.36 -6.93
C GLU A 7 21.35 -1.23 -6.68
N MET A 8 20.08 -1.56 -6.50
CA MET A 8 19.02 -0.61 -6.11
C MET A 8 19.25 -0.06 -4.70
N ALA A 9 19.65 -0.89 -3.73
CA ALA A 9 19.97 -0.44 -2.38
C ALA A 9 21.11 0.58 -2.38
N GLN A 10 22.15 0.37 -3.21
CA GLN A 10 23.26 1.31 -3.36
C GLN A 10 22.84 2.67 -3.94
N GLN A 11 21.70 2.72 -4.64
CA GLN A 11 21.11 3.95 -5.19
C GLN A 11 20.12 4.62 -4.24
N GLY A 12 19.90 4.07 -3.04
CA GLY A 12 18.98 4.63 -2.06
C GLY A 12 17.51 4.26 -2.30
N VAL A 13 17.22 3.22 -3.07
CA VAL A 13 15.86 2.66 -3.19
C VAL A 13 15.44 2.09 -1.82
N GLU A 14 14.20 2.35 -1.42
CA GLU A 14 13.70 2.01 -0.08
C GLU A 14 13.11 0.59 0.01
N PHE A 15 12.37 0.16 -1.00
CA PHE A 15 11.78 -1.18 -1.10
C PHE A 15 11.48 -1.57 -2.55
N ILE A 16 11.12 -2.83 -2.78
CA ILE A 16 10.66 -3.35 -4.07
C ILE A 16 9.24 -3.91 -3.90
N GLU A 17 8.31 -3.42 -4.69
CA GLU A 17 6.92 -3.90 -4.70
C GLU A 17 6.72 -4.94 -5.81
N GLN A 18 6.03 -6.04 -5.46
CA GLN A 18 5.62 -7.12 -6.37
C GLN A 18 6.62 -7.45 -7.51
N PRO A 19 7.87 -7.87 -7.21
CA PRO A 19 8.89 -8.10 -8.23
C PRO A 19 8.62 -9.29 -9.15
N LEU A 20 7.72 -10.19 -8.78
CA LEU A 20 7.44 -11.46 -9.46
C LEU A 20 5.93 -11.69 -9.59
N PRO A 21 5.48 -12.46 -10.61
CA PRO A 21 4.08 -12.85 -10.74
C PRO A 21 3.56 -13.58 -9.49
N PRO A 22 2.28 -13.41 -9.09
CA PRO A 22 1.73 -13.98 -7.86
C PRO A 22 1.88 -15.50 -7.72
N GLU A 23 1.86 -16.22 -8.83
CA GLU A 23 1.99 -17.68 -8.93
C GLU A 23 3.41 -18.21 -8.70
N ALA A 24 4.44 -17.35 -8.76
CA ALA A 24 5.85 -17.74 -8.68
C ALA A 24 6.33 -17.94 -7.22
N ARG A 25 5.57 -18.67 -6.41
CA ARG A 25 5.74 -18.78 -4.95
C ARG A 25 7.13 -19.22 -4.50
N GLU A 26 7.71 -20.22 -5.14
CA GLU A 26 9.06 -20.70 -4.80
C GLU A 26 10.13 -19.63 -5.06
N ALA A 27 10.03 -18.95 -6.20
CA ALA A 27 10.94 -17.86 -6.56
C ALA A 27 10.78 -16.64 -5.66
N GLN A 28 9.56 -16.35 -5.19
CA GLN A 28 9.30 -15.30 -4.20
C GLN A 28 9.98 -15.62 -2.87
N ALA A 29 9.83 -16.84 -2.36
CA ALA A 29 10.49 -17.26 -1.12
C ALA A 29 12.02 -17.23 -1.25
N GLU A 30 12.57 -17.63 -2.40
CA GLU A 30 14.00 -17.50 -2.69
C GLU A 30 14.44 -16.03 -2.71
N LEU A 31 13.68 -15.16 -3.36
CA LEU A 31 13.98 -13.73 -3.42
C LEU A 31 13.89 -13.09 -2.03
N PHE A 32 12.88 -13.42 -1.23
CA PHE A 32 12.73 -12.97 0.16
C PHE A 32 14.00 -13.21 0.98
N ARG A 33 14.55 -14.42 0.93
CA ARG A 33 15.77 -14.78 1.69
C ARG A 33 17.03 -14.05 1.23
N ASN A 34 17.07 -13.62 -0.04
CA ASN A 34 18.28 -13.12 -0.69
C ASN A 34 18.21 -11.63 -1.07
N SER A 35 17.07 -10.96 -0.83
CA SER A 35 16.88 -9.56 -1.19
C SER A 35 17.63 -8.65 -0.23
N ALA A 36 18.34 -7.66 -0.77
CA ALA A 36 18.96 -6.60 0.00
C ALA A 36 17.96 -5.51 0.44
N LEU A 37 16.75 -5.51 -0.14
CA LEU A 37 15.69 -4.55 0.13
C LEU A 37 14.40 -5.25 0.62
N PRO A 38 13.57 -4.57 1.44
CA PRO A 38 12.23 -5.04 1.75
C PRO A 38 11.42 -5.33 0.49
N LEU A 39 10.60 -6.38 0.55
CA LEU A 39 9.70 -6.79 -0.52
C LEU A 39 8.28 -6.56 -0.05
N ILE A 40 7.48 -5.81 -0.81
CA ILE A 40 6.09 -5.51 -0.47
C ILE A 40 5.17 -6.26 -1.44
N ALA A 41 4.19 -7.01 -0.89
CA ALA A 41 3.21 -7.74 -1.68
C ALA A 41 2.04 -6.84 -2.09
N ASP A 42 1.75 -6.72 -3.38
CA ASP A 42 0.52 -6.10 -3.88
C ASP A 42 -0.42 -7.19 -4.42
N GLU A 43 -0.23 -7.68 -5.63
CA GLU A 43 -1.09 -8.70 -6.25
C GLU A 43 -1.10 -10.03 -5.48
N ASN A 44 -0.08 -10.32 -4.66
CA ASN A 44 -0.10 -11.46 -3.74
C ASN A 44 -0.97 -11.25 -2.48
N CYS A 45 -1.42 -10.04 -2.17
CA CYS A 45 -2.25 -9.72 -1.01
C CYS A 45 -3.48 -8.90 -1.42
N VAL A 46 -4.60 -9.57 -1.71
CA VAL A 46 -5.83 -8.90 -2.17
C VAL A 46 -6.78 -8.64 -1.02
N GLY A 47 -6.95 -9.61 -0.12
CA GLY A 47 -7.85 -9.50 1.03
C GLY A 47 -7.30 -10.15 2.30
N GLU A 48 -8.14 -10.21 3.34
CA GLU A 48 -7.78 -10.67 4.68
C GLU A 48 -7.12 -12.07 4.69
N ALA A 49 -7.60 -12.99 3.84
CA ALA A 49 -7.11 -14.36 3.77
C ALA A 49 -5.68 -14.49 3.19
N ASP A 50 -5.18 -13.45 2.54
CA ASP A 50 -3.89 -13.48 1.83
C ASP A 50 -2.73 -12.96 2.70
N VAL A 51 -3.03 -12.23 3.78
CA VAL A 51 -2.00 -11.61 4.64
C VAL A 51 -1.03 -12.65 5.19
N LEU A 52 -1.54 -13.75 5.75
CA LEU A 52 -0.70 -14.82 6.30
C LEU A 52 0.09 -15.56 5.22
N GLN A 53 -0.39 -15.56 3.99
CA GLN A 53 0.32 -16.16 2.86
C GLN A 53 1.53 -15.30 2.43
N CYS A 54 1.63 -14.06 2.88
CA CYS A 54 2.79 -13.20 2.60
C CYS A 54 3.96 -13.46 3.55
N VAL A 55 3.73 -14.11 4.70
CA VAL A 55 4.78 -14.49 5.64
C VAL A 55 5.80 -15.40 4.95
N ASP A 56 7.09 -15.17 5.21
CA ASP A 56 8.25 -15.85 4.60
C ASP A 56 8.40 -15.68 3.06
N HIS A 57 7.58 -14.82 2.45
CA HIS A 57 7.64 -14.51 1.00
C HIS A 57 7.80 -13.01 0.74
N PHE A 58 7.33 -12.17 1.65
CA PHE A 58 7.41 -10.72 1.60
C PHE A 58 7.73 -10.16 2.97
N HIS A 59 8.32 -8.97 2.99
CA HIS A 59 8.62 -8.21 4.21
C HIS A 59 7.46 -7.29 4.63
N GLY A 60 6.49 -7.07 3.74
CA GLY A 60 5.30 -6.27 4.01
C GLY A 60 4.20 -6.48 2.97
N ILE A 61 3.07 -5.83 3.19
CA ILE A 61 1.90 -5.87 2.31
C ILE A 61 1.49 -4.46 1.87
N ASN A 62 0.98 -4.34 0.65
CA ASN A 62 0.31 -3.16 0.12
C ASN A 62 -1.20 -3.38 0.11
N ILE A 63 -1.92 -2.66 0.97
CA ILE A 63 -3.37 -2.70 1.07
C ILE A 63 -3.95 -1.62 0.15
N LYS A 64 -4.85 -2.00 -0.76
CA LYS A 64 -5.66 -1.06 -1.54
C LYS A 64 -7.14 -1.27 -1.19
N LEU A 65 -7.85 -0.19 -0.84
CA LEU A 65 -9.25 -0.30 -0.41
C LEU A 65 -10.14 -0.93 -1.48
N CYS A 66 -9.86 -0.66 -2.75
CA CYS A 66 -10.55 -1.24 -3.89
C CYS A 66 -10.34 -2.75 -4.05
N LYS A 67 -9.25 -3.31 -3.50
CA LYS A 67 -8.93 -4.75 -3.54
C LYS A 67 -9.58 -5.48 -2.37
N CYS A 68 -9.44 -4.95 -1.17
CA CYS A 68 -9.86 -5.63 0.05
C CYS A 68 -11.32 -5.38 0.45
N GLY A 69 -12.02 -4.47 -0.23
CA GLY A 69 -13.43 -4.16 0.05
C GLY A 69 -13.63 -3.07 1.11
N GLY A 70 -12.69 -2.13 1.23
CA GLY A 70 -12.82 -0.92 2.04
C GLY A 70 -12.12 -0.95 3.40
N LEU A 71 -12.48 0.02 4.25
CA LEU A 71 -11.75 0.31 5.50
C LEU A 71 -11.82 -0.82 6.54
N THR A 72 -12.95 -1.51 6.65
CA THR A 72 -13.13 -2.54 7.68
C THR A 72 -12.20 -3.73 7.45
N PRO A 73 -12.15 -4.34 6.24
CA PRO A 73 -11.14 -5.35 5.93
C PRO A 73 -9.71 -4.81 6.03
N ALA A 74 -9.45 -3.60 5.51
CA ALA A 74 -8.12 -2.99 5.57
C ALA A 74 -7.58 -2.91 7.01
N ARG A 75 -8.38 -2.47 7.98
CA ARG A 75 -7.97 -2.41 9.39
C ARG A 75 -7.62 -3.77 9.99
N ARG A 76 -8.32 -4.83 9.58
CA ARG A 76 -8.01 -6.20 10.02
C ARG A 76 -6.74 -6.72 9.38
N MET A 77 -6.53 -6.41 8.09
CA MET A 77 -5.29 -6.73 7.39
C MET A 77 -4.08 -6.03 8.04
N ILE A 78 -4.19 -4.74 8.38
CA ILE A 78 -3.16 -3.98 9.11
C ILE A 78 -2.82 -4.68 10.43
N ALA A 79 -3.83 -5.01 11.24
CA ALA A 79 -3.61 -5.68 12.52
C ALA A 79 -2.92 -7.05 12.34
N ALA A 80 -3.42 -7.88 11.42
CA ALA A 80 -2.84 -9.18 11.14
C ALA A 80 -1.40 -9.09 10.63
N ALA A 81 -1.08 -8.10 9.80
CA ALA A 81 0.27 -7.86 9.30
C ALA A 81 1.23 -7.50 10.44
N HIS A 82 0.84 -6.55 11.30
CA HIS A 82 1.64 -6.17 12.47
C HIS A 82 1.85 -7.34 13.44
N ASP A 83 0.82 -8.16 13.68
CA ASP A 83 0.93 -9.35 14.55
C ASP A 83 1.95 -10.38 14.03
N HIS A 84 2.25 -10.35 12.72
CA HIS A 84 3.22 -11.24 12.07
C HIS A 84 4.52 -10.52 11.67
N GLY A 85 4.75 -9.30 12.16
CA GLY A 85 5.97 -8.54 11.90
C GLY A 85 6.12 -8.07 10.46
N LEU A 86 5.04 -8.03 9.69
CA LEU A 86 5.02 -7.49 8.33
C LEU A 86 4.90 -5.97 8.38
N LYS A 87 5.66 -5.30 7.51
CA LYS A 87 5.46 -3.89 7.20
C LYS A 87 4.13 -3.66 6.50
N VAL A 88 3.57 -2.46 6.65
CA VAL A 88 2.28 -2.13 6.03
C VAL A 88 2.38 -0.86 5.19
N MET A 89 1.98 -1.01 3.94
CA MET A 89 1.77 0.05 2.99
C MET A 89 0.28 0.15 2.67
N VAL A 90 -0.21 1.36 2.41
CA VAL A 90 -1.49 1.55 1.72
C VAL A 90 -1.24 2.25 0.40
N GLY A 91 -1.73 1.62 -0.66
CA GLY A 91 -1.68 2.14 -2.03
C GLY A 91 -3.07 2.51 -2.53
N CYS A 92 -3.12 3.01 -3.76
CA CYS A 92 -4.36 3.33 -4.44
C CYS A 92 -4.34 2.85 -5.89
N MET A 93 -5.49 3.00 -6.55
CA MET A 93 -5.56 3.06 -8.02
C MET A 93 -5.58 4.52 -8.44
N THR A 94 -5.65 4.79 -9.75
CA THR A 94 -6.12 6.09 -10.23
C THR A 94 -7.60 6.26 -9.84
N GLU A 95 -7.85 6.90 -8.71
CA GLU A 95 -9.17 7.01 -8.08
C GLU A 95 -9.43 8.41 -7.51
N SER A 96 -10.71 8.74 -7.31
CA SER A 96 -11.13 10.06 -6.79
C SER A 96 -10.61 10.35 -5.39
N SER A 97 -10.65 11.62 -4.98
CA SER A 97 -10.38 12.06 -3.61
C SER A 97 -11.21 11.32 -2.56
N VAL A 98 -12.35 10.71 -2.92
CA VAL A 98 -13.13 9.87 -1.99
C VAL A 98 -12.34 8.64 -1.53
N GLY A 99 -11.71 7.92 -2.47
CA GLY A 99 -10.91 6.73 -2.19
C GLY A 99 -9.62 7.08 -1.45
N ILE A 100 -8.90 8.09 -1.97
CA ILE A 100 -7.66 8.59 -1.38
C ILE A 100 -7.89 9.08 0.06
N SER A 101 -8.93 9.89 0.29
CA SER A 101 -9.20 10.40 1.64
C SER A 101 -9.60 9.30 2.62
N ALA A 102 -10.33 8.28 2.16
CA ALA A 102 -10.61 7.11 2.98
C ALA A 102 -9.32 6.37 3.37
N ALA A 103 -8.47 6.06 2.38
CA ALA A 103 -7.20 5.38 2.61
C ALA A 103 -6.25 6.19 3.51
N ALA A 104 -6.23 7.51 3.35
CA ALA A 104 -5.42 8.43 4.14
C ALA A 104 -5.74 8.40 5.65
N GLN A 105 -6.98 8.06 6.04
CA GLN A 105 -7.34 7.89 7.46
C GLN A 105 -6.55 6.77 8.15
N LEU A 106 -5.96 5.85 7.39
CA LEU A 106 -5.15 4.75 7.91
C LEU A 106 -3.68 5.15 8.12
N THR A 107 -3.23 6.31 7.62
CA THR A 107 -1.81 6.72 7.60
C THR A 107 -1.07 6.66 8.94
N PRO A 108 -1.69 6.90 10.12
CA PRO A 108 -0.99 6.74 11.40
C PRO A 108 -0.57 5.28 11.71
N LEU A 109 -1.03 4.32 10.92
CA LEU A 109 -0.80 2.89 11.11
C LEU A 109 0.15 2.28 10.06
N LEU A 110 0.76 3.09 9.20
CA LEU A 110 1.49 2.61 8.01
C LEU A 110 2.98 2.90 8.10
N ASP A 111 3.78 2.02 7.51
CA ASP A 111 5.18 2.28 7.16
C ASP A 111 5.28 3.17 5.91
N TYR A 112 4.43 2.91 4.91
CA TYR A 112 4.47 3.54 3.59
C TYR A 112 3.07 3.93 3.09
N ALA A 113 3.01 4.92 2.20
CA ALA A 113 1.78 5.33 1.56
C ALA A 113 2.02 5.71 0.09
N ASP A 114 1.22 5.13 -0.80
CA ASP A 114 1.12 5.51 -2.21
C ASP A 114 -0.31 6.01 -2.47
N LEU A 115 -0.51 7.30 -2.23
CA LEU A 115 -1.83 7.95 -2.17
C LEU A 115 -1.93 9.12 -3.15
N ASP A 116 -1.39 8.95 -4.36
CA ASP A 116 -1.32 9.99 -5.39
C ASP A 116 -2.40 9.87 -6.47
N GLY A 117 -3.27 8.85 -6.41
CA GLY A 117 -4.25 8.54 -7.45
C GLY A 117 -5.15 9.72 -7.86
N ALA A 118 -5.56 10.56 -6.91
CA ALA A 118 -6.38 11.75 -7.17
C ALA A 118 -5.59 12.87 -7.88
N VAL A 119 -4.27 12.97 -7.64
CA VAL A 119 -3.39 13.93 -8.32
C VAL A 119 -3.35 13.70 -9.82
N LEU A 120 -3.54 12.45 -10.24
CA LEU A 120 -3.54 12.05 -11.65
C LEU A 120 -4.84 12.41 -12.40
N LEU A 121 -5.87 12.88 -11.70
CA LEU A 121 -7.18 13.19 -12.29
C LEU A 121 -7.25 14.62 -12.83
N ALA A 122 -7.72 14.77 -14.07
CA ALA A 122 -8.05 16.07 -14.63
C ALA A 122 -9.32 16.69 -14.02
N LYS A 123 -10.23 15.84 -13.51
CA LYS A 123 -11.48 16.22 -12.83
C LYS A 123 -11.76 15.21 -11.73
N ASP A 124 -12.02 15.71 -10.53
CA ASP A 124 -12.37 14.90 -9.37
C ASP A 124 -13.87 15.01 -9.05
N ALA A 125 -14.42 14.00 -8.37
CA ALA A 125 -15.81 13.92 -7.93
C ALA A 125 -16.03 14.55 -6.53
N ALA A 126 -14.95 14.76 -5.76
CA ALA A 126 -14.98 15.35 -4.44
C ALA A 126 -13.69 16.13 -4.16
N GLU A 127 -13.75 17.01 -3.17
CA GLU A 127 -12.56 17.50 -2.46
C GLU A 127 -12.34 16.63 -1.21
N GLY A 128 -11.09 16.52 -0.78
CA GLY A 128 -10.73 15.82 0.45
C GLY A 128 -9.27 15.98 0.80
N VAL A 129 -8.64 14.95 1.34
CA VAL A 129 -7.20 14.93 1.67
C VAL A 129 -6.38 15.28 0.43
N GLN A 130 -5.51 16.27 0.56
CA GLN A 130 -4.66 16.76 -0.53
C GLN A 130 -3.24 16.25 -0.37
N LEU A 131 -2.63 15.75 -1.44
CA LEU A 131 -1.20 15.43 -1.51
C LEU A 131 -0.46 16.56 -2.23
N HIS A 132 0.42 17.24 -1.52
CA HIS A 132 1.27 18.30 -2.09
C HIS A 132 2.70 18.13 -1.60
N GLU A 133 3.65 18.00 -2.54
CA GLU A 133 5.10 17.87 -2.25
C GLU A 133 5.41 16.81 -1.18
N GLY A 134 4.78 15.63 -1.29
CA GLY A 134 4.98 14.52 -0.38
C GLY A 134 4.32 14.68 1.00
N LYS A 135 3.44 15.67 1.18
CA LYS A 135 2.69 15.89 2.42
C LYS A 135 1.19 15.77 2.20
N LEU A 136 0.55 15.01 3.08
CA LEU A 136 -0.91 14.93 3.15
C LEU A 136 -1.44 16.05 4.04
N THR A 137 -2.43 16.79 3.53
CA THR A 137 -3.18 17.80 4.29
C THR A 137 -4.60 17.31 4.48
N PHE A 138 -4.98 17.10 5.74
CA PHE A 138 -6.30 16.61 6.12
C PHE A 138 -7.24 17.80 6.36
N PRO A 139 -8.45 17.77 5.80
CA PRO A 139 -9.42 18.82 6.04
C PRO A 139 -10.24 18.52 7.31
N ASP A 140 -11.01 19.50 7.81
CA ASP A 140 -11.72 19.39 9.10
C ASP A 140 -13.06 18.62 8.99
N GLU A 141 -13.47 18.23 7.79
CA GLU A 141 -14.70 17.49 7.55
C GLU A 141 -14.70 16.14 8.29
N PRO A 142 -15.84 15.75 8.90
CA PRO A 142 -15.93 14.49 9.62
C PRO A 142 -15.89 13.27 8.69
N GLY A 143 -15.69 12.10 9.28
CA GLY A 143 -15.71 10.84 8.55
C GLY A 143 -14.47 10.66 7.69
N LEU A 144 -14.63 10.63 6.36
CA LEU A 144 -13.51 10.45 5.44
C LEU A 144 -12.75 11.76 5.17
N GLY A 145 -13.25 12.91 5.66
CA GLY A 145 -12.67 14.22 5.33
C GLY A 145 -12.94 14.62 3.89
N ILE A 146 -14.18 14.48 3.41
CA ILE A 146 -14.55 14.78 2.02
C ILE A 146 -15.73 15.75 1.93
N ARG A 147 -15.76 16.51 0.83
CA ARG A 147 -16.90 17.30 0.38
C ARG A 147 -17.18 16.97 -1.09
N THR A 148 -18.40 16.53 -1.38
CA THR A 148 -18.80 16.20 -2.75
C THR A 148 -18.90 17.46 -3.61
N LEU A 149 -18.46 17.37 -4.87
CA LEU A 149 -18.59 18.45 -5.87
C LEU A 149 -19.82 18.29 -6.77
N LEU A 150 -20.68 17.32 -6.43
CA LEU A 150 -21.96 17.02 -7.09
C LEU A 150 -23.11 17.78 -6.43
#